data_AF-A0A2E9EER1-F1
#
_entry.id   AF-A0A2E9EER1-F1
#
_cell.length_a   1.000
_cell.length_b   1.000
_cell.length_c   1.000
_cell.angle_alpha   90.00
_cell.angle_beta   90.00
_cell.angle_gamma   90.00
#
_symmetry.space_group_name_H-M   'P 1'
#
loop_
_entity.id
_entity.type
_entity.pdbx_description
1 polymer ?
#
loop_
_entity_poly.entity_id
_entity_poly.type
_entity_poly.pdbx_seq_one_letter_code
_entity_poly.pdbx_strand_id
1 'polypeptide(L)'
;MNQNQIQKKIKINSTSLVPIGKFGKTHGLKGEIRLISFCHPAENIQSFKNFFIDGEKVEISFSTQSSNHILVKINNITSIDEIKKYVNKEVSTPREDFPETDDGSIYWNDLIGSEVKNTDEKILGTVTKIENHGASDLLFIQGSDEEIIIPIEENFFKKFDNEIKLIVVEWEQE
;
A
#
# COMPACT_ATOMS: atom_id res chain seq x y z
N MET A 1 -3.89 -20.37 -39.47
CA MET A 1 -4.77 -20.49 -38.29
C MET A 1 -4.00 -21.20 -37.19
N ASN A 2 -4.11 -20.66 -35.98
CA ASN A 2 -3.59 -21.13 -34.68
C ASN A 2 -2.06 -21.20 -34.50
N GLN A 3 -1.46 -20.25 -33.76
CA GLN A 3 -1.52 -20.05 -32.30
C GLN A 3 -0.71 -21.12 -31.55
N ASN A 4 0.44 -20.72 -31.03
CA ASN A 4 0.79 -20.89 -29.61
C ASN A 4 2.11 -20.17 -29.31
N GLN A 5 1.98 -18.92 -28.84
CA GLN A 5 3.04 -18.25 -28.10
C GLN A 5 3.18 -18.93 -26.74
N ILE A 6 4.36 -19.47 -26.48
CA ILE A 6 4.74 -20.02 -25.19
C ILE A 6 4.96 -18.83 -24.25
N GLN A 7 3.96 -18.54 -23.40
CA GLN A 7 4.10 -17.59 -22.31
C GLN A 7 5.07 -18.15 -21.28
N LYS A 8 6.24 -17.51 -21.13
CA LYS A 8 7.16 -17.75 -20.02
C LYS A 8 6.47 -17.35 -18.72
N LYS A 9 6.03 -18.34 -17.94
CA LYS A 9 5.69 -18.15 -16.52
C LYS A 9 6.94 -17.66 -15.79
N ILE A 10 6.97 -16.38 -15.45
CA ILE A 10 7.95 -15.84 -14.50
C ILE A 10 7.45 -16.21 -13.11
N LYS A 11 8.20 -17.10 -12.46
CA LYS A 11 7.98 -17.54 -11.09
C LYS A 11 8.66 -16.51 -10.18
N ILE A 12 7.91 -15.54 -9.66
CA ILE A 12 8.46 -14.54 -8.72
C ILE A 12 8.31 -15.11 -7.31
N ASN A 13 9.38 -15.70 -6.80
CA ASN A 13 9.44 -16.28 -5.46
C ASN A 13 10.26 -15.35 -4.56
N SER A 14 9.64 -14.27 -4.11
CA SER A 14 10.12 -13.41 -3.02
C SER A 14 8.88 -12.85 -2.33
N THR A 15 8.45 -13.44 -1.23
CA THR A 15 7.35 -12.91 -0.40
C THR A 15 7.82 -11.60 0.24
N SER A 16 7.84 -10.52 -0.53
CA SER A 16 8.05 -9.17 -0.02
C SER A 16 6.82 -8.84 0.82
N LEU A 17 6.98 -8.90 2.13
CA LEU A 17 5.96 -8.48 3.08
C LEU A 17 5.82 -6.95 2.99
N VAL A 18 4.59 -6.50 2.79
CA VAL A 18 4.25 -5.08 2.71
C VAL A 18 3.54 -4.67 3.99
N PRO A 19 4.00 -3.64 4.70
CA PRO A 19 3.28 -3.09 5.86
C PRO A 19 1.90 -2.56 5.44
N ILE A 20 0.86 -3.03 6.11
CA ILE A 20 -0.54 -2.63 5.87
C ILE A 20 -1.19 -1.99 7.10
N GLY A 21 -0.53 -2.03 8.25
CA GLY A 21 -0.97 -1.36 9.46
C GLY A 21 0.01 -1.47 10.61
N LYS A 22 -0.38 -0.92 11.76
CA LYS A 22 0.41 -0.93 13.00
C LYS A 22 -0.47 -1.11 14.21
N PHE A 23 0.00 -1.91 15.17
CA PHE A 23 -0.68 -2.02 16.45
C PHE A 23 -0.50 -0.77 17.30
N GLY A 24 -1.61 -0.28 17.83
CA GLY A 24 -1.68 0.81 18.79
C GLY A 24 -1.73 0.30 20.23
N LYS A 25 -2.60 0.93 21.02
CA LYS A 25 -2.81 0.59 22.44
C LYS A 25 -3.61 -0.70 22.59
N THR A 26 -3.32 -1.45 23.66
CA THR A 26 -4.14 -2.58 24.09
C THR A 26 -5.55 -2.14 24.45
N HIS A 27 -6.53 -3.03 24.28
CA HIS A 27 -7.93 -2.80 24.62
C HIS A 27 -8.44 -3.92 25.53
N GLY A 28 -9.16 -3.55 26.59
CA GLY A 28 -9.71 -4.51 27.54
C GLY A 28 -8.67 -5.42 28.21
N LEU A 29 -9.17 -6.51 28.81
CA LEU A 29 -8.35 -7.52 29.50
C LEU A 29 -8.22 -8.82 28.71
N LYS A 30 -8.98 -8.99 27.62
CA LYS A 30 -9.12 -10.24 26.85
C LYS A 30 -8.14 -10.39 25.68
N GLY A 31 -7.03 -9.65 25.72
CA GLY A 31 -5.99 -9.70 24.69
C GLY A 31 -6.34 -8.96 23.40
N GLU A 32 -7.20 -7.95 23.44
CA GLU A 32 -7.53 -7.14 22.27
C GLU A 32 -6.53 -5.99 22.12
N ILE A 33 -6.30 -5.57 20.88
CA ILE A 33 -5.39 -4.47 20.55
C ILE A 33 -5.96 -3.66 19.40
N ARG A 34 -5.73 -2.33 19.45
CA ARG A 34 -6.10 -1.45 18.36
C ARG A 34 -5.19 -1.69 17.16
N LEU A 35 -5.76 -1.77 15.97
CA LEU A 35 -5.06 -1.76 14.69
C LEU A 35 -5.27 -0.42 14.01
N ILE A 36 -4.17 0.23 13.66
CA ILE A 36 -4.16 1.44 12.84
C ILE A 36 -3.88 0.96 11.41
N SER A 37 -4.90 1.02 10.56
CA SER A 37 -4.79 0.61 9.15
C SER A 37 -4.06 1.68 8.34
N PHE A 38 -3.19 1.24 7.43
CA PHE A 38 -2.58 2.09 6.39
C PHE A 38 -3.36 2.02 5.08
N CYS A 39 -4.43 1.23 5.01
CA CYS A 39 -5.29 1.14 3.84
C CYS A 39 -6.23 2.35 3.75
N HIS A 40 -6.68 2.64 2.52
CA HIS A 40 -7.73 3.62 2.27
C HIS A 40 -8.85 2.97 1.44
N PRO A 41 -10.11 2.95 1.92
CA PRO A 41 -10.52 3.21 3.31
C PRO A 41 -9.88 2.24 4.32
N ALA A 42 -9.82 2.65 5.59
CA ALA A 42 -9.14 1.89 6.66
C ALA A 42 -9.67 0.46 6.83
N GLU A 43 -10.96 0.24 6.56
CA GLU A 43 -11.65 -1.05 6.66
C GLU A 43 -11.13 -2.11 5.67
N ASN A 44 -10.50 -1.70 4.56
CA ASN A 44 -9.96 -2.62 3.55
C ASN A 44 -8.92 -3.59 4.11
N ILE A 45 -8.31 -3.27 5.26
CA ILE A 45 -7.39 -4.17 5.96
C ILE A 45 -8.05 -5.51 6.36
N GLN A 46 -9.38 -5.55 6.47
CA GLN A 46 -10.15 -6.75 6.81
C GLN A 46 -10.24 -7.75 5.63
N SER A 47 -9.96 -7.30 4.40
CA SER A 47 -10.02 -8.12 3.20
C SER A 47 -8.79 -9.02 3.03
N PHE A 48 -7.68 -8.71 3.71
CA PHE A 48 -6.47 -9.53 3.67
C PHE A 48 -6.65 -10.83 4.45
N LYS A 49 -6.02 -11.91 3.96
CA LYS A 49 -6.14 -13.24 4.54
C LYS A 49 -4.92 -13.61 5.36
N ASN A 50 -3.73 -13.20 4.92
CA ASN A 50 -2.48 -13.54 5.58
C ASN A 50 -1.88 -12.30 6.25
N PHE A 51 -1.67 -12.38 7.57
CA PHE A 51 -1.05 -11.33 8.36
C PHE A 51 0.29 -11.81 8.91
N PHE A 52 1.26 -10.90 8.96
CA PHE A 52 2.61 -11.17 9.43
C PHE A 52 3.07 -10.07 10.40
N ILE A 53 3.80 -10.48 11.44
CA ILE A 53 4.41 -9.60 12.44
C ILE A 53 5.84 -10.10 12.63
N ASP A 54 6.84 -9.22 12.49
CA ASP A 54 8.27 -9.57 12.56
C ASP A 54 8.67 -10.75 11.64
N GLY A 55 7.98 -10.91 10.50
CA GLY A 55 8.20 -11.99 9.55
C GLY A 55 7.49 -13.32 9.89
N GLU A 56 6.83 -13.42 11.04
CA GLU A 56 6.07 -14.61 11.42
C GLU A 56 4.59 -14.46 11.07
N LYS A 57 4.01 -15.51 10.48
CA LYS A 57 2.59 -15.53 10.15
C LYS A 57 1.76 -15.59 11.42
N VAL A 58 0.75 -14.72 11.50
CA VAL A 58 -0.20 -14.67 12.61
C VAL A 58 -1.63 -14.73 12.10
N GLU A 59 -2.49 -15.34 12.90
CA GLU A 59 -3.93 -15.30 12.66
C GLU A 59 -4.54 -14.19 13.51
N ILE A 60 -5.32 -13.32 12.87
CA ILE A 60 -5.93 -12.16 13.50
C ILE A 60 -7.45 -12.23 13.28
N SER A 61 -8.21 -12.00 14.35
CA SER A 61 -9.66 -11.86 14.31
C SER A 61 -10.04 -10.40 14.52
N PHE A 62 -10.90 -9.86 13.65
CA PHE A 62 -11.38 -8.48 13.74
C PHE A 62 -12.60 -8.37 14.65
N SER A 63 -12.57 -7.40 15.56
CA SER A 63 -13.66 -7.02 16.45
C SER A 63 -14.02 -5.55 16.19
N THR A 64 -14.96 -5.29 15.28
CA THR A 64 -15.42 -3.93 14.98
C THR A 64 -16.45 -3.46 16.02
N GLN A 65 -16.04 -3.27 17.28
CA GLN A 65 -16.99 -2.98 18.36
C GLN A 65 -17.30 -1.49 18.55
N SER A 66 -16.62 -0.56 17.86
CA SER A 66 -16.94 0.87 17.96
C SER A 66 -16.46 1.67 16.76
N SER A 67 -17.30 2.61 16.34
CA SER A 67 -17.31 3.42 15.11
C SER A 67 -16.05 4.20 14.73
N ASN A 68 -14.97 4.13 15.52
CA ASN A 68 -13.78 4.96 15.29
C ASN A 68 -12.48 4.15 15.18
N HIS A 69 -12.44 2.90 15.67
CA HIS A 69 -11.19 2.15 15.81
C HIS A 69 -11.37 0.67 15.44
N ILE A 70 -10.43 0.14 14.64
CA ILE A 70 -10.35 -1.28 14.34
C ILE A 70 -9.71 -1.96 15.54
N LEU A 71 -10.44 -2.83 16.24
CA LEU A 71 -9.87 -3.70 17.27
C LEU A 71 -9.66 -5.07 16.67
N VAL A 72 -8.57 -5.71 17.08
CA VAL A 72 -8.27 -7.07 16.67
C VAL A 72 -7.75 -7.90 17.83
N LYS A 73 -7.82 -9.21 17.65
CA LYS A 73 -7.26 -10.20 18.55
C LYS A 73 -6.34 -11.12 17.76
N ILE A 74 -5.13 -11.31 18.26
CA ILE A 74 -4.23 -12.34 17.72
C ILE A 74 -4.66 -13.68 18.30
N ASN A 75 -4.89 -14.68 17.45
CA ASN A 75 -5.26 -16.01 17.91
C ASN A 75 -4.19 -16.54 18.87
N ASN A 76 -4.61 -17.30 19.88
CA ASN A 76 -3.78 -17.80 20.99
C ASN A 76 -3.33 -16.75 22.02
N ILE A 77 -3.63 -15.45 21.83
CA ILE A 77 -3.41 -14.43 22.85
C ILE A 77 -4.72 -14.08 23.54
N THR A 78 -4.78 -14.29 24.85
CA THR A 78 -6.00 -14.03 25.64
C THR A 78 -5.80 -13.08 26.82
N SER A 79 -4.55 -12.74 27.12
CA SER A 79 -4.19 -11.84 28.21
C SER A 79 -3.64 -10.50 27.72
N ILE A 80 -3.89 -9.46 28.51
CA ILE A 80 -3.30 -8.13 28.29
C ILE A 80 -1.76 -8.16 28.35
N ASP A 81 -1.15 -8.98 29.20
CA ASP A 81 0.31 -9.03 29.34
C ASP A 81 1.01 -9.65 28.13
N GLU A 82 0.33 -10.57 27.45
CA GLU A 82 0.82 -11.16 26.21
C GLU A 82 0.68 -10.19 25.04
N ILE A 83 -0.47 -9.54 24.90
CA ILE A 83 -0.73 -8.64 23.76
C ILE A 83 0.08 -7.34 23.84
N LYS A 84 0.48 -6.89 25.04
CA LYS A 84 1.38 -5.73 25.22
C LYS A 84 2.68 -5.84 24.42
N LYS A 85 3.18 -7.06 24.19
CA LYS A 85 4.41 -7.31 23.42
C LYS A 85 4.28 -6.93 21.94
N TYR A 86 3.06 -6.75 21.45
CA TYR A 86 2.75 -6.42 20.06
C TYR A 86 2.48 -4.93 19.85
N VAL A 87 2.40 -4.13 20.92
CA VAL A 87 2.21 -2.68 20.82
C VAL A 87 3.33 -2.06 19.98
N ASN A 88 2.94 -1.18 19.06
CA ASN A 88 3.81 -0.53 18.07
C ASN A 88 4.45 -1.44 17.01
N LYS A 89 4.16 -2.75 16.99
CA LYS A 89 4.61 -3.60 15.88
C LYS A 89 3.80 -3.37 14.61
N GLU A 90 4.45 -3.52 13.48
CA GLU A 90 3.82 -3.45 12.17
C GLU A 90 3.12 -4.76 11.83
N VAL A 91 2.01 -4.64 11.11
CA VAL A 91 1.27 -5.75 10.52
C VAL A 91 1.50 -5.67 9.03
N SER A 92 2.00 -6.76 8.47
CA SER A 92 2.32 -6.86 7.05
C SER A 92 1.55 -7.99 6.38
N THR A 93 1.45 -7.96 5.06
CA THR A 93 0.87 -9.03 4.25
C THR A 93 1.74 -9.28 3.01
N PRO A 94 1.74 -10.49 2.42
CA PRO A 94 2.39 -10.73 1.15
C PRO A 94 1.86 -9.79 0.07
N ARG A 95 2.73 -9.34 -0.84
CA ARG A 95 2.27 -8.50 -1.96
C ARG A 95 1.22 -9.20 -2.86
N GLU A 96 1.30 -10.53 -2.96
CA GLU A 96 0.35 -11.37 -3.69
C GLU A 96 -1.04 -11.45 -3.04
N ASP A 97 -1.17 -11.07 -1.77
CA ASP A 97 -2.43 -11.09 -1.02
C ASP A 97 -3.27 -9.83 -1.23
N PHE A 98 -2.70 -8.82 -1.88
CA PHE A 98 -3.43 -7.61 -2.21
C PHE A 98 -4.54 -7.95 -3.23
N PRO A 99 -5.77 -7.44 -3.02
CA PRO A 99 -6.84 -7.70 -3.96
C PRO A 99 -6.41 -7.24 -5.36
N GLU A 100 -6.68 -8.08 -6.37
CA GLU A 100 -6.52 -7.65 -7.76
C GLU A 100 -7.41 -6.43 -7.97
N THR A 101 -6.79 -5.31 -8.31
CA THR A 101 -7.51 -4.07 -8.57
C THR A 101 -8.11 -4.15 -9.98
N ASP A 102 -9.39 -4.51 -10.06
CA ASP A 102 -10.18 -4.57 -11.31
C ASP A 102 -10.15 -3.23 -12.09
N ASP A 103 -9.77 -2.12 -11.42
CA ASP A 103 -9.70 -0.75 -11.94
C ASP A 103 -8.27 -0.25 -12.21
N GLY A 104 -7.22 -1.06 -11.98
CA GLY A 104 -5.84 -0.61 -12.14
C GLY A 104 -5.38 0.37 -11.05
N SER A 105 -6.01 0.35 -9.86
CA SER A 105 -5.56 1.16 -8.73
C SER A 105 -4.16 0.74 -8.25
N ILE A 106 -3.29 1.75 -8.07
CA ILE A 106 -1.85 1.61 -7.81
C ILE A 106 -1.58 1.95 -6.36
N TYR A 107 -0.78 1.15 -5.65
CA TYR A 107 -0.37 1.54 -4.30
C TYR A 107 0.59 2.71 -4.40
N TRP A 108 0.36 3.76 -3.61
CA TRP A 108 1.25 4.93 -3.57
C TRP A 108 2.71 4.55 -3.36
N ASN A 109 2.97 3.53 -2.54
CA ASN A 109 4.32 3.06 -2.29
C ASN A 109 5.02 2.47 -3.54
N ASP A 110 4.26 2.05 -4.55
CA ASP A 110 4.82 1.58 -5.82
C ASP A 110 5.27 2.71 -6.72
N LEU A 111 4.67 3.89 -6.58
CA LEU A 111 4.95 5.08 -7.38
C LEU A 111 6.24 5.78 -6.93
N ILE A 112 6.57 5.71 -5.64
CA ILE A 112 7.80 6.31 -5.09
C ILE A 112 9.03 5.69 -5.77
N GLY A 113 9.95 6.55 -6.21
CA GLY A 113 11.16 6.16 -6.94
C GLY A 113 10.93 5.91 -8.43
N SER A 114 9.71 6.09 -8.94
CA SER A 114 9.44 5.99 -10.38
C SER A 114 9.93 7.23 -11.12
N GLU A 115 10.50 7.02 -12.31
CA GLU A 115 10.78 8.10 -13.25
C GLU A 115 9.45 8.62 -13.82
N VAL A 116 9.31 9.94 -13.93
CA VAL A 116 8.11 10.57 -14.48
C VAL A 116 8.46 11.26 -15.79
N LYS A 117 7.69 10.98 -16.84
CA LYS A 117 7.77 11.67 -18.12
C LYS A 117 6.43 12.25 -18.55
N ASN A 118 6.45 13.29 -19.36
CA ASN A 118 5.23 13.83 -19.97
C ASN A 118 4.85 13.08 -21.27
N THR A 119 3.74 13.50 -21.89
CA THR A 119 3.25 12.96 -23.18
C THR A 119 4.18 13.18 -24.37
N ASP A 120 5.10 14.15 -24.29
CA ASP A 120 6.15 14.43 -25.28
C ASP A 120 7.46 13.67 -25.01
N GLU A 121 7.43 12.71 -24.09
CA GLU A 121 8.59 11.92 -23.64
C GLU A 121 9.68 12.73 -22.92
N LYS A 122 9.39 13.97 -22.51
CA LYS A 122 10.30 14.76 -21.66
C LYS A 122 10.31 14.20 -20.25
N ILE A 123 11.49 13.88 -19.72
CA ILE A 123 11.66 13.46 -18.33
C ILE A 123 11.45 14.68 -17.42
N LEU A 124 10.51 14.53 -16.49
CA LEU A 124 10.18 15.54 -15.48
C LEU A 124 10.99 15.33 -14.20
N GLY A 125 11.33 14.07 -13.86
CA GLY A 125 12.14 13.75 -12.68
C GLY A 125 11.77 12.41 -12.07
N THR A 126 11.96 12.29 -10.75
CA THR A 126 11.67 11.06 -9.99
C THR A 126 10.71 11.35 -8.84
N VAL A 127 9.74 10.45 -8.61
CA VAL A 127 8.80 10.59 -7.49
C VAL A 127 9.51 10.43 -6.15
N THR A 128 9.37 11.43 -5.29
CA THR A 128 9.97 11.43 -3.93
C THR A 128 8.96 11.07 -2.85
N LYS A 129 7.71 11.53 -2.98
CA LYS A 129 6.63 11.27 -2.03
C LYS A 129 5.26 11.47 -2.66
N ILE A 130 4.24 10.98 -1.97
CA ILE A 130 2.84 11.26 -2.25
C ILE A 130 2.21 11.83 -0.99
N GLU A 131 1.49 12.95 -1.11
CA GLU A 131 0.74 13.53 0.00
C GLU A 131 -0.74 13.67 -0.37
N ASN A 132 -1.61 13.44 0.60
CA ASN A 132 -3.04 13.65 0.47
C ASN A 132 -3.44 14.77 1.44
N HIS A 133 -3.89 15.91 0.92
CA HIS A 133 -4.37 17.05 1.72
C HIS A 133 -5.91 17.11 1.84
N GLY A 134 -6.60 15.98 1.61
CA GLY A 134 -8.05 15.83 1.79
C GLY A 134 -8.91 16.17 0.58
N ALA A 135 -8.32 16.63 -0.53
CA ALA A 135 -9.02 16.89 -1.79
C ALA A 135 -8.58 15.97 -2.93
N SER A 136 -7.27 15.75 -3.06
CA SER A 136 -6.66 14.92 -4.11
C SER A 136 -5.29 14.41 -3.62
N ASP A 137 -4.85 13.28 -4.17
CA ASP A 137 -3.49 12.77 -3.97
C ASP A 137 -2.51 13.58 -4.83
N LEU A 138 -1.40 14.03 -4.25
CA LEU A 138 -0.40 14.84 -4.92
C LEU A 138 0.89 14.06 -5.07
N LEU A 139 1.39 13.95 -6.30
CA LEU A 139 2.67 13.37 -6.65
C LEU A 139 3.75 14.45 -6.59
N PHE A 140 4.74 14.26 -5.72
CA PHE A 140 5.90 15.15 -5.63
C PHE A 140 7.06 14.55 -6.42
N ILE A 141 7.58 15.31 -7.37
CA ILE A 141 8.58 14.87 -8.33
C ILE A 141 9.80 15.78 -8.17
N GLN A 142 10.95 15.19 -7.87
CA GLN A 142 12.22 15.90 -7.90
C GLN A 142 12.69 16.01 -9.36
N GLY A 143 12.51 17.20 -9.95
CA GLY A 143 13.09 17.55 -11.24
C GLY A 143 14.54 18.02 -11.12
N SER A 144 15.15 18.33 -12.27
CA SER A 144 16.54 18.79 -12.35
C SER A 144 16.74 20.16 -11.69
N ASP A 145 15.79 21.07 -11.88
CA ASP A 145 15.90 22.47 -11.43
C ASP A 145 14.97 22.79 -10.25
N GLU A 146 13.79 22.13 -10.19
CA GLU A 146 12.76 22.40 -9.18
C GLU A 146 11.94 21.15 -8.83
N GLU A 147 11.20 21.22 -7.73
CA GLU A 147 10.20 20.22 -7.35
C GLU A 147 8.89 20.49 -8.11
N ILE A 148 8.34 19.46 -8.74
CA ILE A 148 7.09 19.51 -9.50
C ILE A 148 6.03 18.75 -8.71
N ILE A 149 4.85 19.36 -8.55
CA ILE A 149 3.72 18.77 -7.83
C ILE A 149 2.58 18.55 -8.81
N ILE A 150 2.17 17.30 -8.98
CA ILE A 150 1.13 16.91 -9.94
C ILE A 150 0.00 16.17 -9.22
N PRO A 151 -1.28 16.57 -9.38
CA PRO A 151 -2.41 15.81 -8.87
C PRO A 151 -2.55 14.43 -9.54
N ILE A 152 -2.83 13.40 -8.75
CA ILE A 152 -3.13 12.05 -9.25
C ILE A 152 -4.62 11.98 -9.61
N GLU A 153 -4.96 12.58 -10.75
CA GLU A 153 -6.31 12.62 -11.31
C GLU A 153 -6.25 12.24 -12.80
N GLU A 154 -7.36 11.79 -13.39
CA GLU A 154 -7.43 11.29 -14.79
C GLU A 154 -6.91 12.31 -15.82
N ASN A 155 -7.03 13.60 -15.52
CA ASN A 155 -6.54 14.66 -16.39
C ASN A 155 -5.01 14.68 -16.49
N PHE A 156 -4.31 14.28 -15.43
CA PHE A 156 -2.84 14.37 -15.36
C PHE A 156 -2.17 12.99 -15.39
N PHE A 157 -2.68 12.00 -14.67
CA PHE A 157 -2.03 10.69 -14.53
C PHE A 157 -2.52 9.73 -15.64
N LYS A 158 -1.66 9.41 -16.61
CA LYS A 158 -2.07 8.62 -17.81
C LYS A 158 -1.70 7.16 -17.74
N LYS A 159 -0.50 6.85 -17.26
CA LYS A 159 -0.01 5.48 -17.23
C LYS A 159 1.00 5.29 -16.11
N PHE A 160 0.98 4.10 -15.52
CA PHE A 160 2.07 3.59 -14.71
C PHE A 160 2.51 2.24 -15.23
N ASP A 161 3.82 2.08 -15.38
CA ASP A 161 4.45 0.80 -15.66
C ASP A 161 5.28 0.38 -14.45
N ASN A 162 4.77 -0.60 -13.71
CA ASN A 162 5.40 -1.06 -12.48
C ASN A 162 6.67 -1.89 -12.75
N GLU A 163 6.82 -2.50 -13.92
CA GLU A 163 8.00 -3.33 -14.23
C GLU A 163 9.25 -2.46 -14.40
N ILE A 164 9.09 -1.32 -15.07
CA ILE A 164 10.20 -0.38 -15.32
C ILE A 164 10.18 0.85 -14.41
N LYS A 165 9.23 0.95 -13.48
CA LYS A 165 9.04 2.10 -12.58
C LYS A 165 8.95 3.42 -13.35
N LEU A 166 8.03 3.47 -14.33
CA LEU A 166 7.79 4.65 -15.17
C LEU A 166 6.36 5.14 -15.04
N ILE A 167 6.20 6.44 -14.82
CA ILE A 167 4.91 7.14 -14.81
C ILE A 167 4.85 8.08 -16.03
N VAL A 168 3.72 8.06 -16.73
CA VAL A 168 3.42 9.01 -17.81
C VAL A 168 2.31 9.95 -17.35
N VAL A 169 2.58 11.25 -17.43
CA VAL A 169 1.64 12.31 -17.09
C VAL A 169 1.35 13.23 -18.29
N GLU A 170 0.18 13.85 -18.31
CA GLU A 170 -0.13 14.99 -19.19
C GLU A 170 0.17 16.27 -18.39
N TRP A 171 1.37 16.81 -18.60
CA TRP A 171 1.87 17.99 -17.89
C TRP A 171 2.79 18.79 -18.80
N GLU A 172 2.48 20.08 -18.97
CA GLU A 172 3.32 21.04 -19.68
C GLU A 172 3.96 21.98 -18.65
N GLN A 173 5.29 22.07 -18.65
CA GLN A 173 6.00 23.17 -17.97
C GLN A 173 6.00 24.36 -18.91
N GLU A 174 5.38 25.48 -18.52
CA GLU A 174 5.60 26.79 -19.17
C GLU A 174 7.05 27.26 -19.03
#